data_AF-A0A539ENC0-F1
#
_entry.id   AF-A0A539ENC0-F1
#
_cell.length_a   1.000
_cell.length_b   1.000
_cell.length_c   1.000
_cell.angle_alpha   90.00
_cell.angle_beta   90.00
_cell.angle_gamma   90.00
#
_symmetry.space_group_name_H-M   'P 1'
#
loop_
_entity.id
_entity.type
_entity.pdbx_description
1 polymer ?
#
loop_
_entity_poly.entity_id
_entity_poly.type
_entity_poly.pdbx_seq_one_letter_code
_entity_poly.pdbx_strand_id
1 'polypeptide(L)'
;MADEPKPEPAPATPPPAAVPAAAAAPKPAAPAAKPPPKPLPTPVFNEGSGMLLKTTRLWPTDVWPNPWALPRYRLAVLKLAILSALLLGIAVAVGEIGAYAGPARIFIEAKLGLLGAPEWAAPLAWLAIKIAIVVHIVILSPIFLVWWERKISAHMQSRLGPMYVGGFHGWLQTVADGIKLLLKENVTPTDADAWVHTLAPAVVVAPALLAFAPVSFGKDLAAADIDVGLVYIFAMAGISVVGIMMAGWGSGNKYSLLGGLRSAAQLVSYELPRMFAVVPVIMFAGSLNLSAIAESQSGYWFNVVPRWYIFYPVVGQLSFLIFLIASVAETNRTPFDIPEAESELVAGFHTEYSGMKFSLFFLAEYAYMFLACCLASSFFFGGGAAPAWFLEGVLPSWAWFMGKAMTLVFVFLWFRWTFPRFRVDRLMDFNWKFLLPWSFANVALAGVYVMF
;
A
#
# COMPACT_ATOMS: atom_id res chain seq x y z
N MET A 1 -24.60 83.65 51.14
CA MET A 1 -24.61 82.48 52.05
C MET A 1 -24.24 81.28 51.21
N ALA A 2 -23.08 80.66 51.53
CA ALA A 2 -22.45 79.46 50.93
C ALA A 2 -22.11 79.61 49.42
N ASP A 3 -20.85 79.69 48.95
CA ASP A 3 -19.60 78.98 49.29
C ASP A 3 -19.75 77.45 49.28
N GLU A 4 -19.83 76.89 48.06
CA GLU A 4 -19.46 75.50 47.78
C GLU A 4 -17.99 75.46 47.30
N PRO A 5 -17.11 74.68 47.95
CA PRO A 5 -15.70 74.61 47.57
C PRO A 5 -15.49 73.74 46.32
N LYS A 6 -14.72 74.27 45.37
CA LYS A 6 -14.17 73.53 44.21
C LYS A 6 -13.30 72.34 44.70
N PRO A 7 -13.35 71.19 44.02
CA PRO A 7 -12.54 70.02 44.38
C PRO A 7 -11.05 70.28 44.10
N GLU A 8 -10.21 69.93 45.09
CA GLU A 8 -8.75 69.97 44.98
C GLU A 8 -8.23 68.97 43.93
N PRO A 9 -7.15 69.29 43.21
CA PRO A 9 -6.52 68.36 42.27
C PRO A 9 -5.80 67.23 43.03
N ALA A 10 -5.98 66.00 42.55
CA ALA A 10 -5.37 64.79 43.11
C ALA A 10 -3.84 64.89 43.20
N PRO A 11 -3.21 64.35 44.25
CA PRO A 11 -1.76 64.38 44.41
C PRO A 11 -1.06 63.55 43.33
N ALA A 12 -0.03 64.12 42.72
CA ALA A 12 0.80 63.46 41.72
C ALA A 12 1.46 62.18 42.31
N THR A 13 1.25 61.06 41.63
CA THR A 13 1.92 59.79 41.94
C THR A 13 3.44 59.93 41.82
N PRO A 14 4.23 59.45 42.80
CA PRO A 14 5.68 59.47 42.70
C PRO A 14 6.16 58.54 41.57
N PRO A 15 7.30 58.84 40.91
CA PRO A 15 7.84 58.00 39.86
C PRO A 15 8.23 56.62 40.43
N PRO A 16 8.13 55.53 39.63
CA PRO A 16 8.45 54.20 40.10
C PRO A 16 9.91 54.12 40.55
N ALA A 17 10.12 53.61 41.76
CA ALA A 17 11.44 53.34 42.30
C ALA A 17 12.21 52.38 41.37
N ALA A 18 13.44 52.73 41.03
CA ALA A 18 14.32 51.89 40.24
C ALA A 18 14.55 50.56 40.96
N VAL A 19 14.12 49.47 40.33
CA VAL A 19 14.38 48.11 40.77
C VAL A 19 15.90 47.87 40.74
N PRO A 20 16.54 47.41 41.82
CA PRO A 20 17.95 47.08 41.80
C PRO A 20 18.18 45.93 40.81
N ALA A 21 19.14 46.12 39.90
CA ALA A 21 19.50 45.15 38.89
C ALA A 21 19.84 43.80 39.55
N ALA A 22 19.03 42.78 39.26
CA ALA A 22 19.32 41.41 39.66
C ALA A 22 20.67 40.99 39.10
N ALA A 23 21.59 40.59 40.00
CA ALA A 23 22.88 40.02 39.62
C ALA A 23 22.65 38.83 38.68
N ALA A 24 23.15 38.95 37.45
CA ALA A 24 23.05 37.92 36.43
C ALA A 24 23.74 36.64 36.91
N ALA A 25 22.99 35.55 36.97
CA ALA A 25 23.55 34.21 37.12
C ALA A 25 24.58 33.96 35.99
N PRO A 26 25.73 33.31 36.27
CA PRO A 26 26.72 33.02 35.24
C PRO A 26 26.08 32.12 34.17
N LYS A 27 26.05 32.61 32.92
CA LYS A 27 25.63 31.82 31.76
C LYS A 27 26.44 30.52 31.74
N PRO A 28 25.82 29.34 31.56
CA PRO A 28 26.57 28.12 31.30
C PRO A 28 27.42 28.34 30.05
N ALA A 29 28.71 27.99 30.14
CA ALA A 29 29.65 28.14 29.04
C ALA A 29 29.08 27.44 27.80
N ALA A 30 28.95 28.19 26.70
CA ALA A 30 28.52 27.64 25.42
C ALA A 30 29.46 26.48 25.05
N PRO A 31 28.93 25.33 24.60
CA PRO A 31 29.78 24.25 24.11
C PRO A 31 30.65 24.81 22.98
N ALA A 32 31.96 24.58 23.05
CA ALA A 32 32.91 25.05 22.07
C ALA A 32 32.38 24.78 20.66
N ALA A 33 32.24 25.84 19.86
CA ALA A 33 31.76 25.73 18.49
C ALA A 33 32.68 24.75 17.73
N LYS A 34 32.09 23.67 17.19
CA LYS A 34 32.82 22.75 16.32
C LYS A 34 33.43 23.57 15.17
N PRO A 35 34.70 23.31 14.80
CA PRO A 35 35.29 24.00 13.65
C PRO A 35 34.40 23.79 12.42
N PRO A 36 34.24 24.82 11.56
CA PRO A 36 33.44 24.69 10.36
C PRO A 36 33.97 23.52 9.53
N PRO A 37 33.09 22.66 8.98
CA PRO A 37 33.54 21.56 8.13
C PRO A 37 34.36 22.15 6.98
N LYS A 38 35.51 21.51 6.68
CA LYS A 38 36.34 21.92 5.54
C LYS A 38 35.46 22.00 4.29
N PRO A 39 35.53 23.08 3.50
CA PRO A 39 34.74 23.20 2.27
C PRO A 39 35.08 22.00 1.38
N LEU A 40 34.04 21.29 0.94
CA LEU A 40 34.20 20.12 0.09
C LEU A 40 34.74 20.59 -1.27
N PRO A 41 35.73 19.89 -1.86
CA PRO A 41 36.18 20.19 -3.21
C PRO A 41 35.04 20.02 -4.19
N THR A 42 34.91 20.96 -5.13
CA THR A 42 33.85 20.94 -6.15
C THR A 42 34.00 19.70 -7.06
N PRO A 43 32.89 19.01 -7.39
CA PRO A 43 32.93 17.84 -8.27
C PRO A 43 33.45 18.23 -9.65
N VAL A 44 34.49 17.54 -10.13
CA VAL A 44 35.08 17.73 -11.46
C VAL A 44 34.68 16.56 -12.34
N PHE A 45 34.06 16.86 -13.47
CA PHE A 45 33.65 15.87 -14.47
C PHE A 45 34.78 15.65 -15.48
N ASN A 46 34.97 14.40 -15.93
CA ASN A 46 35.85 14.11 -17.04
C ASN A 46 35.15 14.52 -18.35
N GLU A 47 35.67 15.55 -19.01
CA GLU A 47 35.09 16.18 -20.21
C GLU A 47 34.90 15.20 -21.39
N GLY A 48 35.68 14.12 -21.47
CA GLY A 48 35.56 13.14 -22.56
C GLY A 48 34.57 12.00 -22.32
N SER A 49 34.15 11.75 -21.07
CA SER A 49 33.29 10.61 -20.71
C SER A 49 32.02 10.99 -19.95
N GLY A 50 31.88 12.26 -19.57
CA GLY A 50 30.75 12.76 -18.77
C GLY A 50 30.65 12.16 -17.36
N MET A 51 31.62 11.33 -16.96
CA MET A 51 31.65 10.69 -15.65
C MET A 51 32.45 11.51 -14.64
N LEU A 52 31.96 11.55 -13.40
CA LEU A 52 32.71 12.09 -12.26
C LEU A 52 34.02 11.34 -12.06
N LEU A 53 35.12 12.09 -11.89
CA LEU A 53 36.43 11.51 -11.58
C LEU A 53 36.37 10.78 -10.23
N LYS A 54 36.87 9.53 -10.19
CA LYS A 54 36.85 8.67 -9.00
C LYS A 54 37.48 9.32 -7.76
N THR A 55 38.46 10.20 -7.94
CA THR A 55 39.14 10.96 -6.88
C THR A 55 38.28 12.05 -6.24
N THR A 56 37.20 12.46 -6.90
CA THR A 56 36.26 13.48 -6.42
C THR A 56 34.90 12.90 -6.01
N ARG A 57 34.76 11.57 -6.05
CA ARG A 57 33.53 10.84 -5.72
C ARG A 57 33.47 10.62 -4.20
N LEU A 58 33.10 11.65 -3.46
CA LEU A 58 32.96 11.58 -2.01
C LEU A 58 31.68 10.81 -1.64
N TRP A 59 31.83 9.57 -1.16
CA TRP A 59 30.73 8.84 -0.54
C TRP A 59 30.70 9.14 0.97
N PRO A 60 29.56 9.00 1.67
CA PRO A 60 29.52 9.09 3.13
C PRO A 60 30.49 8.13 3.85
N THR A 61 30.99 7.11 3.15
CA THR A 61 32.00 6.15 3.62
C THR A 61 33.40 6.74 3.75
N ASP A 62 33.73 7.83 3.06
CA ASP A 62 35.07 8.45 3.12
C ASP A 62 35.24 9.34 4.35
N VAL A 63 34.11 9.76 4.96
CA VAL A 63 34.08 10.55 6.21
C VAL A 63 33.96 9.63 7.44
N TRP A 64 33.47 8.40 7.25
CA TRP A 64 33.20 7.42 8.30
C TRP A 64 33.96 6.12 7.98
N PRO A 65 35.20 5.95 8.46
CA PRO A 65 36.07 4.83 8.05
C PRO A 65 35.49 3.46 8.40
N ASN A 66 34.51 3.39 9.32
CA ASN A 66 33.70 2.19 9.54
C ASN A 66 32.31 2.57 10.11
N PRO A 67 31.25 2.68 9.29
CA PRO A 67 29.89 2.94 9.77
C PRO A 67 29.39 1.85 10.75
N TRP A 68 29.98 0.66 10.69
CA TRP A 68 29.67 -0.51 11.52
C TRP A 68 30.33 -0.49 12.90
N ALA A 69 31.17 0.50 13.21
CA ALA A 69 31.79 0.62 14.53
C ALA A 69 30.81 1.11 15.62
N LEU A 70 29.71 1.75 15.22
CA LEU A 70 28.72 2.27 16.15
C LEU A 70 27.78 1.17 16.67
N PRO A 71 27.58 1.06 18.00
CA PRO A 71 26.69 0.05 18.59
C PRO A 71 25.27 0.08 18.01
N ARG A 72 24.76 1.29 17.69
CA ARG A 72 23.42 1.49 17.11
C ARG A 72 23.28 0.85 15.72
N TYR A 73 24.31 0.90 14.89
CA TYR A 73 24.30 0.29 13.56
C TYR A 73 24.38 -1.24 13.66
N ARG A 74 25.17 -1.79 14.59
CA ARG A 74 25.22 -3.24 14.84
C ARG A 74 23.90 -3.79 15.35
N LEU A 75 23.25 -3.08 16.28
CA LEU A 75 21.91 -3.40 16.76
C LEU A 75 20.86 -3.32 15.65
N ALA A 76 20.95 -2.33 14.75
CA ALA A 76 20.06 -2.22 13.61
C ALA A 76 20.23 -3.39 12.62
N VAL A 77 21.47 -3.78 12.30
CA VAL A 77 21.77 -4.95 11.45
C VAL A 77 21.31 -6.24 12.10
N LEU A 78 21.52 -6.43 13.40
CA LEU A 78 21.06 -7.61 14.12
C LEU A 78 19.54 -7.72 14.07
N LYS A 79 18.83 -6.62 14.35
CA LYS A 79 17.37 -6.54 14.21
C LYS A 79 16.94 -6.84 12.78
N LEU A 80 17.70 -6.38 11.79
CA LEU A 80 17.41 -6.63 10.38
C LEU A 80 17.63 -8.09 9.97
N ALA A 81 18.73 -8.69 10.41
CA ALA A 81 19.09 -10.07 10.13
C ALA A 81 18.06 -11.03 10.75
N ILE A 82 17.64 -10.74 11.98
CA ILE A 82 16.56 -11.45 12.67
C ILE A 82 15.25 -11.27 11.88
N LEU A 83 14.89 -10.04 11.49
CA LEU A 83 13.68 -9.79 10.72
C LEU A 83 13.72 -10.51 9.37
N SER A 84 14.83 -10.44 8.62
CA SER A 84 14.98 -11.12 7.33
C SER A 84 15.03 -12.64 7.45
N ALA A 85 15.63 -13.20 8.51
CA ALA A 85 15.65 -14.63 8.77
C ALA A 85 14.28 -15.13 9.23
N LEU A 86 13.53 -14.33 9.99
CA LEU A 86 12.15 -14.61 10.35
C LEU A 86 11.26 -14.56 9.10
N LEU A 87 11.45 -13.55 8.24
CA LEU A 87 10.69 -13.40 6.99
C LEU A 87 11.03 -14.53 5.99
N LEU A 88 12.30 -14.94 5.87
CA LEU A 88 12.73 -16.05 5.01
C LEU A 88 12.27 -17.40 5.56
N GLY A 89 12.37 -17.61 6.88
CA GLY A 89 11.89 -18.83 7.55
C GLY A 89 10.37 -19.00 7.44
N ILE A 90 9.62 -17.89 7.52
CA ILE A 90 8.19 -17.88 7.28
C ILE A 90 7.90 -18.12 5.79
N ALA A 91 8.64 -17.52 4.85
CA ALA A 91 8.47 -17.76 3.41
C ALA A 91 8.71 -19.23 3.00
N VAL A 92 9.70 -19.89 3.61
CA VAL A 92 9.95 -21.34 3.41
C VAL A 92 8.81 -22.17 4.03
N ALA A 93 8.35 -21.80 5.23
CA ALA A 93 7.22 -22.48 5.87
C ALA A 93 5.89 -22.30 5.09
N VAL A 94 5.64 -21.12 4.52
CA VAL A 94 4.46 -20.82 3.69
C VAL A 94 4.46 -21.64 2.40
N GLY A 95 5.63 -21.81 1.78
CA GLY A 95 5.80 -22.62 0.57
C GLY A 95 5.51 -24.10 0.79
N GLU A 96 5.84 -24.64 1.97
CA GLU A 96 5.55 -26.03 2.33
C GLU A 96 4.11 -26.23 2.85
N ILE A 97 3.56 -25.27 3.61
CA ILE A 97 2.18 -25.35 4.15
C ILE A 97 1.13 -25.28 3.03
N GLY A 98 1.41 -24.60 1.91
CA GLY A 98 0.50 -24.55 0.75
C GLY A 98 0.36 -25.88 0.00
N ALA A 99 1.37 -26.76 0.06
CA ALA A 99 1.32 -28.09 -0.55
C ALA A 99 0.74 -29.15 0.40
N TYR A 100 0.78 -28.90 1.72
CA TYR A 100 0.40 -29.85 2.77
C TYR A 100 -0.63 -29.28 3.77
N ALA A 101 -1.50 -28.35 3.38
CA ALA A 101 -2.44 -27.71 4.31
C ALA A 101 -3.32 -28.70 5.08
N GLY A 102 -3.77 -29.78 4.43
CA GLY A 102 -4.49 -30.89 5.07
C GLY A 102 -3.61 -31.69 6.04
N PRO A 103 -2.49 -32.26 5.60
CA PRO A 103 -1.56 -32.99 6.48
C PRO A 103 -0.99 -32.16 7.63
N ALA A 104 -0.74 -30.86 7.43
CA ALA A 104 -0.25 -29.93 8.46
C ALA A 104 -1.31 -29.67 9.53
N ARG A 105 -2.58 -29.51 9.15
CA ARG A 105 -3.69 -29.41 10.10
C ARG A 105 -3.81 -30.70 10.93
N ILE A 106 -3.78 -31.86 10.28
CA ILE A 106 -3.83 -33.18 10.95
C ILE A 106 -2.63 -33.36 11.89
N PHE A 107 -1.45 -32.89 11.49
CA PHE A 107 -0.25 -32.93 12.34
C PHE A 107 -0.38 -32.02 13.57
N ILE A 108 -0.94 -30.82 13.41
CA ILE A 108 -1.19 -29.88 14.52
C ILE A 108 -2.23 -30.46 15.48
N GLU A 109 -3.32 -31.01 14.96
CA GLU A 109 -4.36 -31.70 15.76
C GLU A 109 -3.76 -32.90 16.52
N ALA A 110 -2.91 -33.70 15.86
CA ALA A 110 -2.24 -34.84 16.51
C ALA A 110 -1.24 -34.41 17.60
N LYS A 111 -0.46 -33.35 17.37
CA LYS A 111 0.53 -32.85 18.35
C LYS A 111 -0.12 -32.14 19.53
N LEU A 112 -1.17 -31.35 19.30
CA LEU A 112 -1.93 -30.70 20.38
C LEU A 112 -2.75 -31.71 21.18
N GLY A 113 -3.27 -32.76 20.55
CA GLY A 113 -3.89 -33.90 21.23
C GLY A 113 -2.89 -34.65 22.13
N LEU A 114 -1.65 -34.85 21.66
CA LEU A 114 -0.55 -35.42 22.45
C LEU A 114 -0.14 -34.56 23.66
N LEU A 115 -0.36 -33.25 23.60
CA LEU A 115 -0.05 -32.29 24.67
C LEU A 115 -1.22 -32.10 25.67
N GLY A 116 -2.36 -32.78 25.47
CA GLY A 116 -3.55 -32.62 26.31
C GLY A 116 -4.20 -31.23 26.19
N ALA A 117 -3.98 -30.53 25.07
CA ALA A 117 -4.58 -29.23 24.82
C ALA A 117 -6.10 -29.37 24.57
N PRO A 118 -6.90 -28.38 24.97
CA PRO A 118 -8.35 -28.43 24.73
C PRO A 118 -8.67 -28.38 23.23
N GLU A 119 -9.78 -29.00 22.83
CA GLU A 119 -10.14 -29.25 21.41
C GLU A 119 -10.23 -27.96 20.56
N TRP A 120 -10.52 -26.81 21.17
CA TRP A 120 -10.57 -25.52 20.49
C TRP A 120 -9.18 -24.93 20.15
N ALA A 121 -8.10 -25.47 20.73
CA ALA A 121 -6.75 -24.94 20.53
C ALA A 121 -6.20 -25.24 19.12
N ALA A 122 -6.51 -26.40 18.54
CA ALA A 122 -6.00 -26.77 17.22
C ALA A 122 -6.61 -25.94 16.07
N PRO A 123 -7.95 -25.72 16.02
CA PRO A 123 -8.55 -24.79 15.07
C PRO A 123 -8.03 -23.36 15.21
N LEU A 124 -7.85 -22.88 16.45
CA LEU A 124 -7.34 -21.54 16.71
C LEU A 124 -5.88 -21.37 16.27
N ALA A 125 -5.03 -22.36 16.55
CA ALA A 125 -3.64 -22.37 16.09
C ALA A 125 -3.57 -22.40 14.55
N TRP A 126 -4.42 -23.18 13.90
CA TRP A 126 -4.49 -23.24 12.45
C TRP A 126 -4.95 -21.92 11.82
N LEU A 127 -5.96 -21.27 12.40
CA LEU A 127 -6.39 -19.94 12.00
C LEU A 127 -5.27 -18.90 12.18
N ALA A 128 -4.57 -18.93 13.31
CA ALA A 128 -3.45 -18.02 13.56
C ALA A 128 -2.31 -18.19 12.54
N ILE A 129 -2.01 -19.43 12.14
CA ILE A 129 -1.03 -19.71 11.08
C ILE A 129 -1.51 -19.14 9.75
N LYS A 130 -2.77 -19.38 9.36
CA LYS A 130 -3.34 -18.82 8.13
C LYS A 130 -3.28 -17.29 8.10
N ILE A 131 -3.67 -16.63 9.20
CA ILE A 131 -3.59 -15.17 9.32
C ILE A 131 -2.13 -14.70 9.21
N ALA A 132 -1.19 -15.36 9.89
CA ALA A 132 0.22 -15.02 9.82
C ALA A 132 0.77 -15.12 8.38
N ILE A 133 0.38 -16.16 7.65
CA ILE A 133 0.74 -16.35 6.24
C ILE A 133 0.19 -15.19 5.38
N VAL A 134 -1.10 -14.87 5.51
CA VAL A 134 -1.72 -13.79 4.72
C VAL A 134 -1.10 -12.44 5.04
N VAL A 135 -0.97 -12.09 6.32
CA VAL A 135 -0.31 -10.84 6.75
C VAL A 135 1.11 -10.76 6.20
N HIS A 136 1.84 -11.87 6.22
CA HIS A 136 3.19 -11.93 5.70
C HIS A 136 3.25 -11.68 4.19
N ILE A 137 2.39 -12.33 3.41
CA ILE A 137 2.28 -12.10 1.96
C ILE A 137 1.92 -10.64 1.68
N VAL A 138 0.99 -10.06 2.43
CA VAL A 138 0.54 -8.68 2.23
C VAL A 138 1.61 -7.65 2.61
N ILE A 139 2.45 -7.93 3.60
CA ILE A 139 3.57 -7.02 3.95
C ILE A 139 4.74 -7.16 2.98
N LEU A 140 5.05 -8.38 2.54
CA LEU A 140 6.16 -8.63 1.62
C LEU A 140 5.84 -8.22 0.18
N SER A 141 4.58 -8.35 -0.25
CA SER A 141 4.21 -8.05 -1.64
C SER A 141 4.55 -6.61 -2.02
N PRO A 142 4.19 -5.54 -1.28
CA PRO A 142 4.62 -4.18 -1.59
C PRO A 142 6.13 -4.01 -1.72
N ILE A 143 6.92 -4.66 -0.86
CA ILE A 143 8.39 -4.57 -0.90
C ILE A 143 8.92 -5.10 -2.24
N PHE A 144 8.37 -6.22 -2.72
CA PHE A 144 8.70 -6.77 -4.03
C PHE A 144 8.14 -5.90 -5.17
N LEU A 145 6.89 -5.48 -5.06
CA LEU A 145 6.18 -4.71 -6.09
C LEU A 145 6.83 -3.36 -6.38
N VAL A 146 7.29 -2.64 -5.35
CA VAL A 146 8.02 -1.37 -5.54
C VAL A 146 9.33 -1.61 -6.30
N TRP A 147 10.05 -2.70 -5.99
CA TRP A 147 11.29 -3.04 -6.68
C TRP A 147 10.99 -3.39 -8.14
N TRP A 148 9.95 -4.20 -8.35
CA TRP A 148 9.54 -4.66 -9.67
C TRP A 148 9.06 -3.51 -10.55
N GLU A 149 8.25 -2.59 -10.02
CA GLU A 149 7.81 -1.37 -10.72
C GLU A 149 9.00 -0.50 -11.15
N ARG A 150 10.01 -0.33 -10.29
CA ARG A 150 11.22 0.42 -10.65
C ARG A 150 12.04 -0.27 -11.75
N LYS A 151 12.02 -1.60 -11.81
CA LYS A 151 12.69 -2.33 -12.89
C LYS A 151 11.89 -2.26 -14.19
N ILE A 152 10.58 -2.49 -14.16
CA ILE A 152 9.73 -2.44 -15.35
C ILE A 152 9.76 -1.03 -15.97
N SER A 153 9.56 0.01 -15.15
CA SER A 153 9.63 1.40 -15.60
C SER A 153 10.95 1.76 -16.26
N ALA A 154 12.06 1.29 -15.68
CA ALA A 154 13.38 1.53 -16.24
C ALA A 154 13.56 0.86 -17.60
N HIS A 155 13.12 -0.40 -17.76
CA HIS A 155 13.20 -1.09 -19.05
C HIS A 155 12.31 -0.43 -20.12
N MET A 156 11.11 0.02 -19.76
CA MET A 156 10.23 0.75 -20.69
C MET A 156 10.84 2.10 -21.13
N GLN A 157 11.63 2.72 -20.26
CA GLN A 157 12.32 3.99 -20.53
C GLN A 157 13.75 3.80 -21.08
N SER A 158 14.14 2.57 -21.42
CA SER A 158 15.50 2.25 -21.89
C SER A 158 16.62 2.72 -20.95
N ARG A 159 16.38 2.67 -19.63
CA ARG A 159 17.37 2.94 -18.58
C ARG A 159 17.50 1.78 -17.61
N LEU A 160 18.57 1.79 -16.81
CA LEU A 160 18.76 0.80 -15.76
C LEU A 160 18.01 1.21 -14.49
N GLY A 161 17.23 0.29 -13.92
CA GLY A 161 16.63 0.46 -12.59
C GLY A 161 17.67 0.30 -11.48
N PRO A 162 17.28 0.04 -10.22
CA PRO A 162 18.23 -0.23 -9.14
C PRO A 162 19.17 -1.40 -9.49
N MET A 163 20.49 -1.20 -9.34
CA MET A 163 21.53 -2.19 -9.68
C MET A 163 22.53 -2.51 -8.57
N TYR A 164 22.64 -1.66 -7.54
CA TYR A 164 23.75 -1.76 -6.57
C TYR A 164 23.34 -2.32 -5.20
N VAL A 165 22.22 -1.85 -4.62
CA VAL A 165 21.84 -2.18 -3.24
C VAL A 165 21.36 -3.64 -3.15
N GLY A 166 22.11 -4.46 -2.44
CA GLY A 166 21.89 -5.92 -2.33
C GLY A 166 22.56 -6.76 -3.40
N GLY A 167 23.46 -6.17 -4.20
CA GLY A 167 24.15 -6.89 -5.26
C GLY A 167 23.28 -7.00 -6.51
N PHE A 168 23.22 -8.20 -7.11
CA PHE A 168 22.64 -8.40 -8.45
C PHE A 168 21.22 -7.81 -8.56
N HIS A 169 21.04 -6.87 -9.49
CA HIS A 169 19.76 -6.23 -9.83
C HIS A 169 19.06 -5.48 -8.68
N GLY A 170 19.77 -5.12 -7.61
CA GLY A 170 19.27 -4.18 -6.61
C GLY A 170 18.12 -4.70 -5.73
N TRP A 171 18.02 -6.02 -5.50
CA TRP A 171 16.86 -6.62 -4.82
C TRP A 171 16.65 -6.15 -3.37
N LEU A 172 17.69 -5.66 -2.68
CA LEU A 172 17.57 -5.07 -1.33
C LEU A 172 17.20 -3.59 -1.34
N GLN A 173 17.01 -2.96 -2.50
CA GLN A 173 16.75 -1.52 -2.58
C GLN A 173 15.51 -1.11 -1.79
N THR A 174 14.41 -1.84 -1.92
CA THR A 174 13.14 -1.50 -1.25
C THR A 174 13.19 -1.73 0.25
N VAL A 175 13.94 -2.74 0.68
CA VAL A 175 14.25 -2.96 2.09
C VAL A 175 15.07 -1.77 2.64
N ALA A 176 16.08 -1.30 1.91
CA ALA A 176 16.86 -0.13 2.29
C ALA A 176 16.01 1.15 2.36
N ASP A 177 15.06 1.32 1.43
CA ASP A 177 14.13 2.45 1.45
C ASP A 177 13.18 2.38 2.66
N GLY A 178 12.68 1.19 3.01
CA GLY A 178 11.88 0.98 4.22
C GLY A 178 12.66 1.32 5.50
N ILE A 179 13.91 0.85 5.60
CA ILE A 179 14.80 1.18 6.74
C ILE A 179 15.06 2.68 6.81
N LYS A 180 15.30 3.33 5.67
CA LYS A 180 15.49 4.77 5.61
C LYS A 180 14.26 5.50 6.15
N LEU A 181 13.06 5.11 5.77
CA LEU A 181 11.82 5.75 6.23
C LEU A 181 11.53 5.47 7.71
N LEU A 182 11.92 4.30 8.21
CA LEU A 182 11.90 3.92 9.63
C LEU A 182 12.82 4.78 10.50
N LEU A 183 14.04 5.06 10.00
CA LEU A 183 15.05 5.85 10.72
C LEU A 183 14.82 7.36 10.58
N LYS A 184 13.97 7.77 9.64
CA LYS A 184 13.70 9.18 9.37
C LYS A 184 12.85 9.77 10.48
N GLU A 185 13.17 11.01 10.85
CA GLU A 185 12.42 11.76 11.85
C GLU A 185 10.96 11.96 11.43
N ASN A 186 10.05 11.70 12.38
CA ASN A 186 8.63 11.84 12.19
C ASN A 186 8.20 13.25 12.61
N VAL A 187 8.14 14.16 11.64
CA VAL A 187 7.69 15.54 11.83
C VAL A 187 6.17 15.59 11.68
N THR A 188 5.49 16.28 12.59
CA THR A 188 4.06 16.62 12.47
C THR A 188 3.95 18.15 12.49
N PRO A 189 3.23 18.78 11.55
CA PRO A 189 3.08 20.23 11.51
C PRO A 189 2.44 20.79 12.79
N THR A 190 2.76 22.04 13.14
CA THR A 190 2.21 22.68 14.35
C THR A 190 0.73 23.02 14.22
N ASP A 191 0.28 23.38 13.02
CA ASP A 191 -1.12 23.72 12.72
C ASP A 191 -1.98 22.48 12.40
N ALA A 192 -1.38 21.28 12.38
CA ALA A 192 -2.06 20.02 12.13
C ALA A 192 -2.80 19.51 13.37
N ASP A 193 -3.94 18.86 13.16
CA ASP A 193 -4.59 18.09 14.23
C ASP A 193 -3.75 16.82 14.48
N ALA A 194 -2.97 16.83 15.56
CA ALA A 194 -2.02 15.76 15.86
C ALA A 194 -2.68 14.39 16.01
N TRP A 195 -3.94 14.33 16.46
CA TRP A 195 -4.66 13.08 16.67
C TRP A 195 -5.11 12.51 15.33
N VAL A 196 -5.82 13.30 14.53
CA VAL A 196 -6.29 12.90 13.20
C VAL A 196 -5.12 12.59 12.27
N HIS A 197 -4.08 13.42 12.28
CA HIS A 197 -2.87 13.23 11.48
C HIS A 197 -2.09 11.95 11.84
N THR A 198 -2.14 11.51 13.10
CA THR A 198 -1.45 10.27 13.51
C THR A 198 -2.29 9.04 13.22
N LEU A 199 -3.61 9.15 13.33
CA LEU A 199 -4.54 8.03 13.15
C LEU A 199 -4.85 7.74 11.67
N ALA A 200 -4.82 8.76 10.80
CA ALA A 200 -5.18 8.61 9.39
C ALA A 200 -4.42 7.48 8.65
N PRO A 201 -3.08 7.35 8.73
CA PRO A 201 -2.39 6.23 8.09
C PRO A 201 -2.83 4.85 8.62
N ALA A 202 -3.17 4.75 9.91
CA ALA A 202 -3.65 3.49 10.50
C ALA A 202 -5.05 3.14 9.97
N VAL A 203 -5.93 4.13 9.79
CA VAL A 203 -7.28 3.95 9.20
C VAL A 203 -7.20 3.56 7.73
N VAL A 204 -6.15 3.93 6.99
CA VAL A 204 -5.94 3.47 5.60
C VAL A 204 -5.35 2.06 5.54
N VAL A 205 -4.36 1.75 6.39
CA VAL A 205 -3.66 0.45 6.35
C VAL A 205 -4.52 -0.69 6.92
N ALA A 206 -5.24 -0.46 8.03
CA ALA A 206 -5.97 -1.55 8.68
C ALA A 206 -7.02 -2.20 7.77
N PRO A 207 -7.88 -1.46 7.06
CA PRO A 207 -8.82 -2.05 6.11
C PRO A 207 -8.12 -2.69 4.91
N ALA A 208 -6.98 -2.16 4.46
CA ALA A 208 -6.18 -2.76 3.38
C ALA A 208 -5.71 -4.17 3.75
N LEU A 209 -5.26 -4.37 4.99
CA LEU A 209 -4.85 -5.68 5.49
C LEU A 209 -6.04 -6.61 5.72
N LEU A 210 -7.11 -6.08 6.31
CA LEU A 210 -8.32 -6.84 6.62
C LEU A 210 -9.04 -7.34 5.36
N ALA A 211 -9.01 -6.57 4.27
CA ALA A 211 -9.63 -6.93 3.00
C ALA A 211 -9.04 -8.20 2.36
N PHE A 212 -7.84 -8.66 2.77
CA PHE A 212 -7.27 -9.93 2.32
C PHE A 212 -7.84 -11.16 3.05
N ALA A 213 -8.57 -11.00 4.15
CA ALA A 213 -9.07 -12.12 4.94
C ALA A 213 -9.89 -13.16 4.13
N PRO A 214 -10.86 -12.74 3.28
CA PRO A 214 -11.63 -13.67 2.44
C PRO A 214 -10.94 -14.07 1.12
N VAL A 215 -9.74 -13.57 0.84
CA VAL A 215 -9.04 -13.91 -0.42
C VAL A 215 -8.52 -15.34 -0.32
N SER A 216 -8.98 -16.18 -1.26
CA SER A 216 -8.50 -17.56 -1.38
C SER A 216 -7.30 -17.62 -2.31
N PHE A 217 -6.12 -17.86 -1.75
CA PHE A 217 -4.88 -17.98 -2.52
C PHE A 217 -4.75 -19.34 -3.24
N GLY A 218 -5.64 -20.29 -2.98
CA GLY A 218 -5.62 -21.64 -3.52
C GLY A 218 -6.61 -22.53 -2.77
N LYS A 219 -6.70 -23.81 -3.14
CA LYS A 219 -7.62 -24.76 -2.50
C LYS A 219 -7.42 -24.80 -0.97
N ASP A 220 -8.47 -24.48 -0.22
CA ASP A 220 -8.50 -24.40 1.27
C ASP A 220 -7.55 -23.36 1.91
N LEU A 221 -6.97 -22.45 1.11
CA LEU A 221 -5.98 -21.45 1.52
C LEU A 221 -6.57 -20.04 1.72
N ALA A 222 -7.87 -19.93 1.98
CA ALA A 222 -8.47 -18.71 2.53
C ALA A 222 -8.19 -18.59 4.04
N ALA A 223 -7.91 -17.38 4.52
CA ALA A 223 -7.72 -17.12 5.94
C ALA A 223 -9.05 -17.21 6.71
N ALA A 224 -10.08 -16.57 6.19
CA ALA A 224 -11.45 -16.70 6.67
C ALA A 224 -12.36 -16.94 5.46
N ASP A 225 -13.01 -18.10 5.42
CA ASP A 225 -14.00 -18.38 4.38
C ASP A 225 -15.34 -17.76 4.82
N ILE A 226 -15.72 -16.67 4.17
CA ILE A 226 -16.88 -15.84 4.54
C ILE A 226 -17.91 -15.95 3.41
N ASP A 227 -19.14 -16.34 3.73
CA ASP A 227 -20.24 -16.46 2.76
C ASP A 227 -20.49 -15.16 2.00
N VAL A 228 -20.33 -14.04 2.70
CA VAL A 228 -20.52 -12.66 2.20
C VAL A 228 -19.17 -11.98 1.94
N GLY A 229 -18.16 -12.76 1.52
CA GLY A 229 -16.78 -12.32 1.35
C GLY A 229 -16.63 -11.14 0.38
N LEU A 230 -17.36 -11.14 -0.72
CA LEU A 230 -17.31 -10.04 -1.70
C LEU A 230 -17.75 -8.69 -1.10
N VAL A 231 -18.89 -8.65 -0.42
CA VAL A 231 -19.42 -7.43 0.20
C VAL A 231 -18.49 -6.95 1.31
N TYR A 232 -17.89 -7.88 2.07
CA TYR A 232 -16.89 -7.55 3.09
C TYR A 232 -15.69 -6.78 2.50
N ILE A 233 -15.16 -7.22 1.36
CA ILE A 233 -14.00 -6.57 0.74
C ILE A 233 -14.33 -5.14 0.30
N PHE A 234 -15.48 -4.95 -0.35
CA PHE A 234 -15.95 -3.61 -0.74
C PHE A 234 -16.21 -2.73 0.48
N ALA A 235 -16.81 -3.26 1.55
CA ALA A 235 -17.00 -2.51 2.80
C ALA A 235 -15.67 -2.06 3.42
N MET A 236 -14.63 -2.91 3.41
CA MET A 236 -13.30 -2.53 3.87
C MET A 236 -12.65 -1.47 2.97
N ALA A 237 -12.83 -1.56 1.64
CA ALA A 237 -12.33 -0.55 0.71
C ALA A 237 -12.95 0.83 1.00
N GLY A 238 -14.26 0.91 1.27
CA GLY A 238 -14.94 2.15 1.62
C GLY A 238 -14.40 2.85 2.88
N ILE A 239 -13.89 2.11 3.88
CA ILE A 239 -13.30 2.69 5.10
C ILE A 239 -11.99 3.44 4.77
N SER A 240 -11.22 2.98 3.78
CA SER A 240 -9.96 3.63 3.40
C SER A 240 -10.15 5.05 2.87
N VAL A 241 -11.30 5.33 2.25
CA VAL A 241 -11.69 6.67 1.77
C VAL A 241 -11.75 7.66 2.93
N VAL A 242 -12.32 7.25 4.06
CA VAL A 242 -12.38 8.06 5.28
C VAL A 242 -10.96 8.34 5.80
N GLY A 243 -10.07 7.35 5.77
CA GLY A 243 -8.67 7.52 6.14
C GLY A 243 -7.94 8.56 5.28
N ILE A 244 -8.22 8.61 3.98
CA ILE A 244 -7.62 9.60 3.06
C ILE A 244 -8.20 11.01 3.32
N MET A 245 -9.50 11.12 3.61
CA MET A 245 -10.10 12.39 4.02
C MET A 245 -9.53 12.91 5.35
N MET A 246 -9.40 12.02 6.34
CA MET A 246 -8.73 12.32 7.61
C MET A 246 -7.29 12.77 7.36
N ALA A 247 -6.59 12.14 6.41
CA ALA A 247 -5.22 12.51 6.09
C ALA A 247 -5.13 13.94 5.56
N GLY A 248 -5.98 14.32 4.59
CA GLY A 248 -6.01 15.66 4.03
C GLY A 248 -6.49 16.74 5.01
N TRP A 249 -7.51 16.44 5.84
CA TRP A 249 -8.01 17.35 6.86
C TRP A 249 -7.02 17.55 8.01
N GLY A 250 -6.43 16.46 8.52
CA GLY A 250 -5.51 16.48 9.65
C GLY A 250 -4.18 17.19 9.36
N SER A 251 -3.83 17.42 8.09
CA SER A 251 -2.58 18.07 7.69
C SER A 251 -2.52 19.59 7.94
N GLY A 252 -3.63 20.28 8.19
CA GLY A 252 -3.62 21.73 8.47
C GLY A 252 -3.24 22.61 7.27
N ASN A 253 -3.23 22.08 6.05
CA ASN A 253 -2.86 22.77 4.80
C ASN A 253 -4.01 22.74 3.79
N LYS A 254 -4.31 23.89 3.16
CA LYS A 254 -5.37 24.04 2.14
C LYS A 254 -5.18 23.12 0.94
N TYR A 255 -3.94 22.94 0.47
CA TYR A 255 -3.66 22.09 -0.69
C TYR A 255 -3.85 20.60 -0.37
N SER A 256 -3.40 20.17 0.82
CA SER A 256 -3.60 18.79 1.29
C SER A 256 -5.08 18.45 1.50
N LEU A 257 -5.87 19.42 1.99
CA LEU A 257 -7.32 19.26 2.13
C LEU A 257 -8.01 19.13 0.76
N LEU A 258 -7.70 20.01 -0.20
CA LEU A 258 -8.24 19.92 -1.55
C LEU A 258 -7.82 18.63 -2.25
N GLY A 259 -6.58 18.18 -2.03
CA GLY A 259 -6.10 16.88 -2.49
C GLY A 259 -6.90 15.73 -1.91
N GLY A 260 -7.06 15.66 -0.58
CA GLY A 260 -7.83 14.62 0.09
C GLY A 260 -9.30 14.56 -0.38
N LEU A 261 -9.95 15.71 -0.56
CA LEU A 261 -11.33 15.78 -1.07
C LEU A 261 -11.44 15.27 -2.51
N ARG A 262 -10.48 15.62 -3.38
CA ARG A 262 -10.44 15.13 -4.76
C ARG A 262 -10.20 13.62 -4.82
N SER A 263 -9.28 13.11 -4.01
CA SER A 263 -9.03 11.67 -3.89
C SER A 263 -10.26 10.92 -3.42
N ALA A 264 -10.92 11.41 -2.38
CA ALA A 264 -12.12 10.78 -1.85
C ALA A 264 -13.25 10.73 -2.89
N ALA A 265 -13.47 11.85 -3.60
CA ALA A 265 -14.47 11.90 -4.68
C ALA A 265 -14.17 10.88 -5.79
N GLN A 266 -12.88 10.72 -6.17
CA GLN A 266 -12.47 9.75 -7.18
C GLN A 266 -12.68 8.31 -6.71
N LEU A 267 -12.18 7.98 -5.51
CA LEU A 267 -12.26 6.62 -4.96
C LEU A 267 -13.71 6.15 -4.88
N VAL A 268 -14.59 6.98 -4.33
CA VAL A 268 -16.04 6.67 -4.24
C VAL A 268 -16.67 6.54 -5.62
N SER A 269 -16.32 7.42 -6.56
CA SER A 269 -16.89 7.41 -7.90
C SER A 269 -16.57 6.12 -8.65
N TYR A 270 -15.32 5.63 -8.55
CA TYR A 270 -14.87 4.42 -9.25
C TYR A 270 -15.16 3.12 -8.51
N GLU A 271 -15.54 3.20 -7.23
CA GLU A 271 -16.00 2.05 -6.48
C GLU A 271 -17.29 1.46 -7.08
N LEU A 272 -18.21 2.35 -7.50
CA LEU A 272 -19.51 1.96 -8.07
C LEU A 272 -19.38 1.08 -9.33
N PRO A 273 -18.73 1.50 -10.43
CA PRO A 273 -18.61 0.65 -11.61
C PRO A 273 -17.80 -0.61 -11.34
N ARG A 274 -16.83 -0.57 -10.40
CA ARG A 274 -16.09 -1.77 -9.99
C ARG A 274 -17.02 -2.78 -9.31
N MET A 275 -17.91 -2.35 -8.42
CA MET A 275 -18.92 -3.23 -7.81
C MET A 275 -19.85 -3.81 -8.87
N PHE A 276 -20.41 -2.98 -9.75
CA PHE A 276 -21.32 -3.44 -10.80
C PHE A 276 -20.65 -4.36 -11.83
N ALA A 277 -19.35 -4.19 -12.08
CA ALA A 277 -18.59 -5.08 -12.95
C ALA A 277 -18.44 -6.51 -12.39
N VAL A 278 -18.54 -6.70 -11.08
CA VAL A 278 -18.48 -8.04 -10.46
C VAL A 278 -19.86 -8.70 -10.37
N VAL A 279 -20.96 -7.94 -10.45
CA VAL A 279 -22.32 -8.51 -10.38
C VAL A 279 -22.57 -9.61 -11.43
N PRO A 280 -22.18 -9.48 -12.72
CA PRO A 280 -22.29 -10.58 -13.68
C PRO A 280 -21.57 -11.86 -13.25
N VAL A 281 -20.39 -11.72 -12.63
CA VAL A 281 -19.62 -12.86 -12.09
C VAL A 281 -20.37 -13.55 -10.96
N ILE A 282 -21.01 -12.78 -10.07
CA ILE A 282 -21.84 -13.30 -8.99
C ILE A 282 -23.05 -14.07 -9.56
N MET A 283 -23.68 -13.52 -10.61
CA MET A 283 -24.83 -14.15 -11.26
C MET A 283 -24.47 -15.49 -11.91
N PHE A 284 -23.27 -15.60 -12.51
CA PHE A 284 -22.79 -16.86 -13.08
C PHE A 284 -22.38 -17.88 -12.01
N ALA A 285 -21.76 -17.43 -10.91
CA ALA A 285 -21.30 -18.31 -9.84
C ALA A 285 -22.41 -18.75 -8.88
N GLY A 286 -23.48 -17.95 -8.72
CA GLY A 286 -24.56 -18.21 -7.76
C GLY A 286 -24.15 -18.09 -6.28
N SER A 287 -23.02 -17.45 -5.98
CA SER A 287 -22.49 -17.30 -4.62
C SER A 287 -21.74 -15.97 -4.46
N LEU A 288 -21.71 -15.46 -3.22
CA LEU A 288 -20.93 -14.28 -2.80
C LEU A 288 -19.58 -14.66 -2.17
N ASN A 289 -19.34 -15.95 -1.95
CA ASN A 289 -18.10 -16.47 -1.41
C ASN A 289 -17.02 -16.53 -2.52
N LEU A 290 -15.86 -15.91 -2.28
CA LEU A 290 -14.75 -15.87 -3.24
C LEU A 290 -14.19 -17.25 -3.58
N SER A 291 -14.08 -18.14 -2.60
CA SER A 291 -13.61 -19.52 -2.78
C SER A 291 -14.55 -20.28 -3.73
N ALA A 292 -15.86 -20.18 -3.49
CA ALA A 292 -16.88 -20.80 -4.34
C ALA A 292 -16.88 -20.20 -5.75
N ILE A 293 -16.70 -18.89 -5.90
CA ILE A 293 -16.59 -18.23 -7.21
C ILE A 293 -15.36 -18.74 -7.97
N ALA A 294 -14.21 -18.90 -7.32
CA ALA A 294 -13.00 -19.42 -7.94
C ALA A 294 -13.15 -20.90 -8.35
N GLU A 295 -13.80 -21.71 -7.50
CA GLU A 295 -14.05 -23.14 -7.78
C GLU A 295 -15.08 -23.36 -8.89
N SER A 296 -16.08 -22.49 -9.02
CA SER A 296 -17.08 -22.55 -10.10
C SER A 296 -16.48 -22.41 -11.50
N GLN A 297 -15.28 -21.80 -11.59
CA GLN A 297 -14.52 -21.61 -12.82
C GLN A 297 -13.53 -22.75 -13.10
N SER A 298 -13.51 -23.79 -12.27
CA SER A 298 -12.68 -24.97 -12.50
C SER A 298 -13.19 -25.81 -13.69
N GLY A 299 -12.26 -26.36 -14.46
CA GLY A 299 -12.54 -27.17 -15.64
C GLY A 299 -12.36 -26.45 -16.99
N TYR A 300 -12.62 -27.19 -18.06
CA TYR A 300 -12.33 -26.77 -19.44
C TYR A 300 -13.54 -26.96 -20.36
N TRP A 301 -13.80 -25.97 -21.20
CA TRP A 301 -14.60 -26.13 -22.41
C TRP A 301 -13.78 -26.86 -23.48
N PHE A 302 -14.37 -27.93 -24.03
CA PHE A 302 -13.79 -28.77 -25.08
C PHE A 302 -12.38 -29.30 -24.76
N ASN A 303 -12.00 -29.42 -23.47
CA ASN A 303 -10.64 -29.76 -23.03
C ASN A 303 -9.54 -28.86 -23.60
N VAL A 304 -9.85 -27.62 -24.02
CA VAL A 304 -8.86 -26.68 -24.58
C VAL A 304 -8.94 -25.32 -23.92
N VAL A 305 -10.15 -24.79 -23.71
CA VAL A 305 -10.34 -23.43 -23.18
C VAL A 305 -10.79 -23.53 -21.72
N PRO A 306 -10.13 -22.87 -20.75
CA PRO A 306 -10.61 -22.83 -19.38
C PRO A 306 -12.01 -22.24 -19.26
N ARG A 307 -12.82 -22.72 -18.32
CA ARG A 307 -14.17 -22.17 -18.02
C ARG A 307 -14.15 -20.83 -17.29
N TRP A 308 -13.13 -20.02 -17.56
CA TRP A 308 -12.92 -18.73 -16.93
C TRP A 308 -13.96 -17.73 -17.40
N TYR A 309 -14.42 -16.86 -16.48
CA TYR A 309 -15.45 -15.89 -16.81
C TYR A 309 -15.02 -14.87 -17.86
N ILE A 310 -13.72 -14.65 -18.08
CA ILE A 310 -13.22 -13.80 -19.17
C ILE A 310 -13.59 -14.33 -20.57
N PHE A 311 -13.75 -15.65 -20.74
CA PHE A 311 -14.07 -16.26 -22.03
C PHE A 311 -15.57 -16.29 -22.33
N TYR A 312 -16.43 -15.86 -21.39
CA TYR A 312 -17.84 -15.67 -21.69
C TYR A 312 -17.99 -14.51 -22.68
N PRO A 313 -18.60 -14.75 -23.85
CA PRO A 313 -18.63 -13.77 -24.92
C PRO A 313 -19.35 -12.51 -24.48
N VAL A 314 -18.74 -11.36 -24.77
CA VAL A 314 -19.25 -10.00 -24.47
C VAL A 314 -19.35 -9.69 -22.98
N VAL A 315 -20.17 -10.40 -22.21
CA VAL A 315 -20.46 -10.09 -20.79
C VAL A 315 -19.21 -10.23 -19.92
N GLY A 316 -18.46 -11.31 -20.09
CA GLY A 316 -17.26 -11.59 -19.31
C GLY A 316 -16.13 -10.59 -19.59
N GLN A 317 -15.89 -10.32 -20.87
CA GLN A 317 -14.86 -9.38 -21.33
C GLN A 317 -15.15 -7.94 -20.92
N LEU A 318 -16.41 -7.50 -21.06
CA LEU A 318 -16.82 -6.16 -20.68
C LEU A 318 -16.75 -5.97 -19.16
N SER A 319 -17.17 -6.97 -18.39
CA SER A 319 -16.99 -7.01 -16.92
C SER A 319 -15.52 -6.86 -16.55
N PHE A 320 -14.63 -7.64 -17.18
CA PHE A 320 -13.20 -7.58 -16.91
C PHE A 320 -12.59 -6.20 -17.24
N LEU A 321 -12.93 -5.62 -18.38
CA LEU A 321 -12.40 -4.32 -18.79
C LEU A 321 -12.87 -3.19 -17.85
N ILE A 322 -14.16 -3.16 -17.48
CA ILE A 322 -14.68 -2.18 -16.53
C ILE A 322 -14.01 -2.37 -15.17
N PHE A 323 -13.90 -3.63 -14.69
CA PHE A 323 -13.25 -3.95 -13.43
C PHE A 323 -11.79 -3.51 -13.42
N LEU A 324 -11.04 -3.80 -14.49
CA LEU A 324 -9.62 -3.44 -14.63
C LEU A 324 -9.44 -1.93 -14.59
N ILE A 325 -10.18 -1.20 -15.43
CA ILE A 325 -10.08 0.27 -15.53
C ILE A 325 -10.48 0.92 -14.19
N ALA A 326 -11.57 0.47 -13.58
CA ALA A 326 -12.02 1.00 -12.30
C ALA A 326 -11.04 0.70 -11.15
N SER A 327 -10.43 -0.49 -11.15
CA SER A 327 -9.41 -0.86 -10.16
C SER A 327 -8.12 -0.06 -10.30
N VAL A 328 -7.70 0.27 -11.54
CA VAL A 328 -6.55 1.18 -11.76
C VAL A 328 -6.88 2.59 -11.23
N ALA A 329 -8.10 3.07 -11.47
CA ALA A 329 -8.53 4.38 -10.98
C ALA A 329 -8.62 4.44 -9.45
N GLU A 330 -9.08 3.38 -8.80
CA GLU A 330 -9.18 3.33 -7.35
C GLU A 330 -7.83 3.19 -6.65
N THR A 331 -6.87 2.52 -7.28
CA THR A 331 -5.51 2.41 -6.71
C THR A 331 -4.68 3.68 -6.91
N ASN A 332 -5.29 4.76 -7.43
CA ASN A 332 -4.69 6.08 -7.69
C ASN A 332 -3.40 6.00 -8.52
N ARG A 333 -3.30 5.00 -9.42
CA ARG A 333 -2.13 4.84 -10.29
C ARG A 333 -2.31 5.61 -11.58
N THR A 334 -1.20 6.09 -12.16
CA THR A 334 -1.23 6.69 -13.49
C THR A 334 -1.86 5.68 -14.47
N PRO A 335 -2.76 6.12 -15.35
CA PRO A 335 -3.05 7.50 -15.76
C PRO A 335 -4.08 8.26 -14.88
N PHE A 336 -4.56 7.66 -13.80
CA PHE A 336 -5.62 8.15 -12.91
C PHE A 336 -5.08 8.61 -11.53
N ASP A 337 -3.88 9.18 -11.48
CA ASP A 337 -3.13 9.54 -10.26
C ASP A 337 -3.46 10.96 -9.73
N ILE A 338 -4.70 11.43 -9.89
CA ILE A 338 -5.14 12.78 -9.51
C ILE A 338 -4.79 13.16 -8.06
N PRO A 339 -4.88 12.24 -7.08
CA PRO A 339 -4.50 12.52 -5.70
C PRO A 339 -3.08 13.02 -5.51
N GLU A 340 -2.14 12.52 -6.29
CA GLU A 340 -0.71 12.78 -6.13
C GLU A 340 -0.19 13.81 -7.13
N ALA A 341 -1.09 14.53 -7.81
CA ALA A 341 -0.75 15.44 -8.90
C ALA A 341 0.27 16.51 -8.50
N GLU A 342 1.55 16.29 -8.78
CA GLU A 342 2.63 17.22 -8.43
C GLU A 342 2.43 18.61 -9.07
N SER A 343 1.86 18.64 -10.28
CA SER A 343 1.61 19.88 -11.01
C SER A 343 0.45 20.70 -10.47
N GLU A 344 -0.47 20.12 -9.70
CA GLU A 344 -1.69 20.80 -9.22
C GLU A 344 -1.75 20.91 -7.69
N LEU A 345 -1.25 19.90 -6.97
CA LEU A 345 -1.45 19.71 -5.53
C LEU A 345 -0.15 19.32 -4.80
N VAL A 346 1.02 19.45 -5.44
CA VAL A 346 2.36 19.10 -4.92
C VAL A 346 2.53 17.60 -4.62
N ALA A 347 1.79 17.06 -3.66
CA ALA A 347 1.69 15.64 -3.35
C ALA A 347 0.32 15.26 -2.74
N GLY A 348 -0.68 16.15 -2.85
CA GLY A 348 -2.03 15.96 -2.31
C GLY A 348 -2.04 15.71 -0.81
N PHE A 349 -2.72 14.64 -0.39
CA PHE A 349 -2.89 14.31 1.03
C PHE A 349 -1.60 13.77 1.70
N HIS A 350 -0.55 13.45 0.93
CA HIS A 350 0.74 12.99 1.45
C HIS A 350 1.69 14.13 1.85
N THR A 351 1.41 15.36 1.43
CA THR A 351 2.37 16.49 1.48
C THR A 351 3.00 16.73 2.86
N GLU A 352 2.21 16.59 3.93
CA GLU A 352 2.66 16.89 5.31
C GLU A 352 3.13 15.64 6.09
N TYR A 353 3.14 14.47 5.46
CA TYR A 353 3.54 13.22 6.11
C TYR A 353 5.03 12.92 5.93
N SER A 354 5.72 12.61 7.03
CA SER A 354 7.14 12.24 7.03
C SER A 354 7.38 10.78 7.48
N GLY A 355 8.51 10.22 7.03
CA GLY A 355 9.07 8.97 7.52
C GLY A 355 8.11 7.79 7.46
N MET A 356 7.84 7.20 8.63
CA MET A 356 6.98 6.02 8.76
C MET A 356 5.54 6.29 8.31
N LYS A 357 4.93 7.42 8.71
CA LYS A 357 3.53 7.70 8.40
C LYS A 357 3.29 7.78 6.89
N PHE A 358 4.22 8.40 6.16
CA PHE A 358 4.23 8.42 4.70
C PHE A 358 4.35 7.01 4.11
N SER A 359 5.27 6.20 4.63
CA SER A 359 5.49 4.84 4.14
C SER A 359 4.26 3.93 4.28
N LEU A 360 3.43 4.16 5.30
CA LEU A 360 2.21 3.40 5.55
C LEU A 360 1.15 3.64 4.47
N PHE A 361 1.03 4.84 3.93
CA PHE A 361 0.12 5.09 2.81
C PHE A 361 0.56 4.37 1.54
N PHE A 362 1.86 4.44 1.20
CA PHE A 362 2.39 3.67 0.07
C PHE A 362 2.19 2.17 0.26
N LEU A 363 2.45 1.65 1.46
CA LEU A 363 2.20 0.25 1.78
C LEU A 363 0.75 -0.14 1.49
N ALA A 364 -0.21 0.69 1.92
CA ALA A 364 -1.63 0.45 1.68
C ALA A 364 -1.99 0.51 0.20
N GLU A 365 -1.50 1.48 -0.57
CA GLU A 365 -1.77 1.58 -2.01
C GLU A 365 -1.26 0.37 -2.79
N TYR A 366 -0.03 -0.09 -2.49
CA TYR A 366 0.52 -1.29 -3.11
C TYR A 366 -0.22 -2.55 -2.65
N ALA A 367 -0.67 -2.61 -1.39
CA ALA A 367 -1.49 -3.71 -0.90
C ALA A 367 -2.86 -3.74 -1.61
N TYR A 368 -3.52 -2.60 -1.80
CA TYR A 368 -4.78 -2.51 -2.55
C TYR A 368 -4.61 -2.83 -4.03
N MET A 369 -3.50 -2.44 -4.65
CA MET A 369 -3.17 -2.84 -6.02
C MET A 369 -3.02 -4.36 -6.14
N PHE A 370 -2.30 -4.97 -5.19
CA PHE A 370 -2.17 -6.42 -5.15
C PHE A 370 -3.52 -7.11 -4.90
N LEU A 371 -4.34 -6.57 -3.98
CA LEU A 371 -5.69 -7.04 -3.71
C LEU A 371 -6.54 -7.02 -4.98
N ALA A 372 -6.55 -5.91 -5.72
CA ALA A 372 -7.29 -5.79 -6.97
C ALA A 372 -6.87 -6.85 -8.01
N CYS A 373 -5.57 -7.18 -8.08
CA CYS A 373 -5.06 -8.25 -8.94
C CYS A 373 -5.47 -9.65 -8.44
N CYS A 374 -5.49 -9.88 -7.12
CA CYS A 374 -6.01 -11.10 -6.52
C CYS A 374 -7.52 -11.29 -6.79
N LEU A 375 -8.30 -10.21 -6.68
CA LEU A 375 -9.72 -10.18 -7.01
C LEU A 375 -9.95 -10.47 -8.49
N ALA A 376 -9.24 -9.79 -9.40
CA ALA A 376 -9.34 -10.06 -10.83
C ALA A 376 -8.98 -11.51 -11.17
N SER A 377 -7.93 -12.07 -10.54
CA SER A 377 -7.57 -13.48 -10.70
C SER A 377 -8.69 -14.42 -10.26
N SER A 378 -9.34 -14.12 -9.12
CA SER A 378 -10.44 -14.92 -8.56
C SER A 378 -11.72 -14.81 -9.40
N PHE A 379 -12.07 -13.59 -9.84
CA PHE A 379 -13.31 -13.32 -10.55
C PHE A 379 -13.27 -13.66 -12.03
N PHE A 380 -12.12 -13.53 -12.71
CA PHE A 380 -12.09 -13.65 -14.17
C PHE A 380 -11.20 -14.76 -14.69
N PHE A 381 -10.19 -15.20 -13.94
CA PHE A 381 -9.18 -16.15 -14.40
C PHE A 381 -9.17 -17.46 -13.60
N GLY A 382 -10.28 -17.80 -12.93
CA GLY A 382 -10.46 -19.08 -12.24
C GLY A 382 -9.53 -19.32 -11.06
N GLY A 383 -9.06 -18.26 -10.40
CA GLY A 383 -8.25 -18.34 -9.18
C GLY A 383 -7.08 -19.32 -9.30
N GLY A 384 -7.10 -20.38 -8.49
CA GLY A 384 -6.06 -21.40 -8.43
C GLY A 384 -6.14 -22.54 -9.45
N ALA A 385 -7.06 -22.48 -10.43
CA ALA A 385 -7.21 -23.50 -11.47
C ALA A 385 -6.08 -23.42 -12.52
N ALA A 386 -5.63 -24.56 -13.07
CA ALA A 386 -4.59 -24.57 -14.09
C ALA A 386 -5.10 -24.01 -15.43
N PRO A 387 -4.28 -23.27 -16.20
CA PRO A 387 -4.67 -22.68 -17.48
C PRO A 387 -4.87 -23.69 -18.60
N ALA A 388 -4.36 -24.92 -18.46
CA ALA A 388 -4.56 -25.99 -19.42
C ALA A 388 -4.65 -27.34 -18.71
N TRP A 389 -5.43 -28.26 -19.28
CA TRP A 389 -5.67 -29.60 -18.74
C TRP A 389 -4.38 -30.40 -18.52
N PHE A 390 -3.38 -30.25 -19.39
CA PHE A 390 -2.09 -30.94 -19.26
C PHE A 390 -1.18 -30.37 -18.17
N LEU A 391 -1.53 -29.21 -17.60
CA LEU A 391 -0.80 -28.55 -16.51
C LEU A 391 -1.48 -28.80 -15.15
N GLU A 392 -2.59 -29.53 -15.12
CA GLU A 392 -3.22 -29.95 -13.88
C GLU A 392 -2.27 -30.85 -13.08
N GLY A 393 -2.02 -30.49 -11.82
CA GLY A 393 -1.16 -31.25 -10.91
C GLY A 393 0.35 -30.97 -11.03
N VAL A 394 0.81 -30.22 -12.04
CA VAL A 394 2.25 -29.88 -12.18
C VAL A 394 2.70 -28.88 -11.12
N LEU A 395 1.88 -27.85 -10.89
CA LEU A 395 2.13 -26.83 -9.88
C LEU A 395 0.99 -26.80 -8.86
N PRO A 396 1.29 -26.54 -7.58
CA PRO A 396 0.27 -26.32 -6.56
C PRO A 396 -0.70 -25.19 -6.95
N SER A 397 -1.95 -25.29 -6.49
CA SER A 397 -3.00 -24.31 -6.78
C SER A 397 -2.60 -22.86 -6.45
N TRP A 398 -1.83 -22.66 -5.38
CA TRP A 398 -1.35 -21.34 -4.97
C TRP A 398 -0.34 -20.72 -5.94
N ALA A 399 0.48 -21.53 -6.60
CA ALA A 399 1.46 -21.05 -7.56
C ALA A 399 0.77 -20.53 -8.84
N TRP A 400 -0.31 -21.19 -9.29
CA TRP A 400 -1.14 -20.71 -10.39
C TRP A 400 -1.85 -19.41 -10.04
N PHE A 401 -2.44 -19.33 -8.84
CA PHE A 401 -3.10 -18.12 -8.36
C PHE A 401 -2.13 -16.94 -8.32
N MET A 402 -0.96 -17.13 -7.70
CA MET A 402 0.06 -16.09 -7.59
C MET A 402 0.64 -15.71 -8.95
N GLY A 403 0.87 -16.68 -9.84
CA GLY A 403 1.32 -16.44 -11.21
C GLY A 403 0.37 -15.51 -11.96
N LYS A 404 -0.93 -15.80 -11.94
CA LYS A 404 -1.97 -14.96 -12.56
C LYS A 404 -2.04 -13.58 -11.91
N ALA A 405 -2.02 -13.50 -10.58
CA ALA A 405 -2.03 -12.24 -9.85
C ALA A 405 -0.81 -11.38 -10.22
N MET A 406 0.39 -11.98 -10.31
CA MET A 406 1.61 -11.29 -10.74
C MET A 406 1.55 -10.85 -12.20
N THR A 407 0.99 -11.66 -13.11
CA THR A 407 0.75 -11.23 -14.50
C THR A 407 -0.19 -10.03 -14.56
N LEU A 408 -1.26 -10.01 -13.75
CA LEU A 408 -2.17 -8.87 -13.67
C LEU A 408 -1.49 -7.63 -13.08
N VAL A 409 -0.65 -7.80 -12.05
CA VAL A 409 0.19 -6.72 -11.55
C VAL A 409 1.08 -6.16 -12.67
N PHE A 410 1.72 -7.02 -13.46
CA PHE A 410 2.53 -6.57 -14.60
C PHE A 410 1.69 -5.74 -15.58
N VAL A 411 0.45 -6.15 -15.85
CA VAL A 411 -0.50 -5.37 -16.67
C VAL A 411 -0.78 -4.02 -16.03
N PHE A 412 -1.06 -3.93 -14.72
CA PHE A 412 -1.26 -2.65 -14.03
C PHE A 412 -0.04 -1.73 -14.16
N LEU A 413 1.16 -2.27 -13.96
CA LEU A 413 2.41 -1.51 -14.08
C LEU A 413 2.67 -1.07 -15.52
N TRP A 414 2.33 -1.90 -16.51
CA TRP A 414 2.45 -1.56 -17.93
C TRP A 414 1.46 -0.45 -18.33
N PHE A 415 0.20 -0.52 -17.86
CA PHE A 415 -0.80 0.53 -18.09
C PHE A 415 -0.27 1.91 -17.65
N ARG A 416 0.39 1.97 -16.49
CA ARG A 416 0.97 3.20 -15.93
C ARG A 416 1.95 3.92 -16.83
N TRP A 417 2.73 3.19 -17.62
CA TRP A 417 3.78 3.75 -18.48
C TRP A 417 3.39 3.82 -19.97
N THR A 418 2.18 3.38 -20.32
CA THR A 418 1.67 3.41 -21.69
C THR A 418 0.77 4.61 -21.94
N PHE A 419 -0.08 4.96 -20.97
CA PHE A 419 -1.11 5.97 -21.14
C PHE A 419 -0.70 7.35 -20.58
N PRO A 420 -1.09 8.44 -21.25
CA PRO A 420 -0.92 9.78 -20.70
C PRO A 420 -1.87 9.98 -19.53
N ARG A 421 -1.48 10.89 -18.64
CA ARG A 421 -2.28 11.27 -17.46
C ARG A 421 -3.59 11.97 -17.85
N PHE A 422 -4.69 11.62 -17.18
CA PHE A 422 -5.98 12.30 -17.35
C PHE A 422 -6.14 13.50 -16.41
N ARG A 423 -6.84 14.54 -16.91
CA ARG A 423 -7.35 15.64 -16.09
C ARG A 423 -8.57 15.17 -15.29
N VAL A 424 -8.77 15.75 -14.10
CA VAL A 424 -9.89 15.45 -13.19
C VAL A 424 -11.26 15.47 -13.85
N ASP A 425 -11.58 16.54 -14.57
CA ASP A 425 -12.91 16.69 -15.17
C ASP A 425 -13.21 15.56 -16.18
N ARG A 426 -12.20 15.18 -16.96
CA ARG A 426 -12.31 14.12 -17.97
C ARG A 426 -12.38 12.74 -17.34
N LEU A 427 -11.65 12.53 -16.24
CA LEU A 427 -11.70 11.31 -15.46
C LEU A 427 -13.09 11.10 -14.86
N MET A 428 -13.65 12.13 -14.21
CA MET A 428 -15.00 12.06 -13.62
C MET A 428 -16.08 11.88 -14.71
N ASP A 429 -15.97 12.61 -15.82
CA ASP A 429 -16.86 12.44 -16.97
C ASP A 429 -16.82 11.02 -17.52
N PHE A 430 -15.63 10.44 -17.65
CA PHE A 430 -15.47 9.07 -18.14
C PHE A 430 -16.11 8.05 -17.21
N ASN A 431 -16.01 8.24 -15.89
CA ASN A 431 -16.69 7.38 -14.94
C ASN A 431 -18.23 7.45 -15.07
N TRP A 432 -18.77 8.66 -14.94
CA TRP A 432 -20.22 8.88 -14.83
C TRP A 432 -20.95 8.71 -16.17
N LYS A 433 -20.33 9.09 -17.29
CA LYS A 433 -20.96 9.05 -18.61
C LYS A 433 -20.64 7.78 -19.40
N PHE A 434 -19.55 7.08 -19.08
CA PHE A 434 -19.14 5.89 -19.82
C PHE A 434 -19.13 4.63 -18.94
N LEU A 435 -18.27 4.54 -17.92
CA LEU A 435 -18.11 3.29 -17.16
C LEU A 435 -19.40 2.86 -16.43
N LEU A 436 -20.08 3.79 -15.76
CA LEU A 436 -21.25 3.47 -14.97
C LEU A 436 -22.44 3.00 -15.84
N PRO A 437 -22.86 3.71 -16.91
CA PRO A 437 -23.90 3.21 -17.82
C PRO A 437 -23.57 1.84 -18.43
N TRP A 438 -22.33 1.64 -18.86
CA TRP A 438 -21.90 0.35 -19.41
C TRP A 438 -21.90 -0.77 -18.37
N SER A 439 -21.59 -0.47 -17.10
CA SER A 439 -21.68 -1.47 -16.03
C SER A 439 -23.13 -1.91 -15.78
N PHE A 440 -24.10 -0.98 -15.81
CA PHE A 440 -25.52 -1.33 -15.68
C PHE A 440 -26.03 -2.13 -16.88
N ALA A 441 -25.68 -1.70 -18.09
CA ALA A 441 -26.03 -2.42 -19.31
C ALA A 441 -25.49 -3.86 -19.27
N ASN A 442 -24.28 -4.04 -18.78
CA ASN A 442 -23.65 -5.36 -18.64
C ASN A 442 -24.37 -6.26 -17.62
N VAL A 443 -24.80 -5.70 -16.49
CA VAL A 443 -25.61 -6.43 -15.49
C VAL A 443 -26.94 -6.90 -16.11
N ALA A 444 -27.60 -6.03 -16.87
CA ALA A 444 -28.83 -6.41 -17.58
C ALA A 444 -28.58 -7.52 -18.61
N LEU A 445 -27.51 -7.42 -19.40
CA LEU A 445 -27.11 -8.45 -20.37
C LEU A 445 -26.78 -9.78 -19.69
N ALA A 446 -26.09 -9.75 -18.55
CA ALA A 446 -25.81 -10.94 -17.75
C ALA A 446 -27.11 -11.60 -17.24
N GLY A 447 -28.08 -10.81 -16.79
CA GLY A 447 -29.39 -11.31 -16.37
C GLY A 447 -30.16 -12.00 -17.48
N VAL A 448 -30.16 -11.42 -18.68
CA VAL A 448 -30.74 -12.06 -19.87
C VAL A 448 -30.01 -13.38 -20.16
N TYR A 449 -28.68 -13.38 -20.13
CA TYR A 449 -27.88 -14.57 -20.44
C TYR A 449 -28.07 -15.72 -19.43
N VAL A 450 -28.35 -15.42 -18.15
CA VAL A 450 -28.62 -16.46 -17.14
C VAL A 450 -30.05 -17.01 -17.25
N MET A 451 -30.98 -16.23 -17.79
CA MET A 451 -32.38 -16.63 -17.93
C MET A 451 -32.62 -17.59 -19.10
N PHE A 452 -31.83 -17.47 -20.17
CA PHE A 452 -31.89 -18.32 -21.37
C PHE A 452 -30.80 -19.38 -21.35
#